data_AF-A0A7Y3ENC8-F1
#
_entry.id   AF-A0A7Y3ENC8-F1
#
_cell.length_a   1.000
_cell.length_b   1.000
_cell.length_c   1.000
_cell.angle_alpha   90.00
_cell.angle_beta   90.00
_cell.angle_gamma   90.00
#
_symmetry.space_group_name_H-M   'P 1'
#
loop_
_entity.id
_entity.type
_entity.pdbx_description
1 polymer ?
#
loop_
_entity_poly.entity_id
_entity_poly.type
_entity_poly.pdbx_seq_one_letter_code
_entity_poly.pdbx_strand_id
1 'polypeptide(L)'
;MKAYLLYILALICYSQTFGQSTMHEMIANYNKETVPYVTVKELLDWKEYVLLDTREKTEFDISHIKNSNYVGYSTFNIQSVLRHHPDKNKPIVVY
;
A
#
# COMPACT_ATOMS: atom_id res chain seq x y z
N MET A 1 7.43 -27.88 44.78
CA MET A 1 8.20 -28.21 43.56
C MET A 1 7.40 -28.01 42.27
N LYS A 2 6.20 -28.61 42.11
CA LYS A 2 5.38 -28.46 40.89
C LYS A 2 4.94 -27.01 40.57
N ALA A 3 4.61 -26.21 41.59
CA ALA A 3 4.22 -24.80 41.41
C ALA A 3 5.37 -23.88 40.96
N TYR A 4 6.60 -24.14 41.43
CA TYR A 4 7.79 -23.42 40.98
C TYR A 4 8.11 -23.72 39.51
N LEU A 5 7.90 -24.98 39.08
CA LEU A 5 8.07 -25.38 37.68
C LEU A 5 7.08 -24.65 36.76
N LEU A 6 5.82 -24.48 37.20
CA LEU A 6 4.81 -23.71 36.47
C LEU A 6 5.16 -22.22 36.36
N TYR A 7 5.71 -21.63 37.43
CA TYR A 7 6.18 -20.24 37.41
C TYR A 7 7.35 -20.03 36.44
N ILE A 8 8.30 -20.96 36.42
CA ILE A 8 9.44 -20.92 35.48
C ILE A 8 8.96 -21.05 34.03
N LEU A 9 7.99 -21.94 33.78
CA LEU A 9 7.39 -22.10 32.45
C LEU A 9 6.66 -20.83 31.98
N ALA A 10 5.90 -20.19 32.88
CA ALA A 10 5.21 -18.93 32.59
C ALA A 10 6.18 -17.78 32.28
N LEU A 11 7.32 -17.71 32.98
CA LEU A 11 8.39 -16.74 32.73
C LEU A 11 9.07 -16.95 31.36
N ILE A 12 9.26 -18.19 30.93
CA ILE A 12 9.84 -18.53 29.61
C ILE A 12 8.87 -18.18 28.48
N CYS A 13 7.55 -18.35 28.68
CA CYS A 13 6.55 -17.94 27.69
C CYS A 13 6.43 -16.42 27.54
N TYR A 14 6.77 -15.64 28.57
CA TYR A 14 6.70 -14.18 28.54
C TYR A 14 7.79 -13.52 27.68
N SER A 15 8.91 -14.21 27.39
CA SER A 15 10.05 -13.65 26.67
C SER A 15 9.98 -13.81 25.13
N GLN A 16 8.84 -14.28 24.60
CA GLN A 16 8.67 -14.62 23.18
C GLN A 16 7.75 -13.63 22.43
N THR A 17 7.85 -12.33 22.70
CA THR A 17 7.12 -11.32 21.90
C THR A 17 8.00 -10.86 20.74
N PHE A 18 7.97 -11.60 19.62
CA PHE A 18 8.56 -11.11 18.37
C PHE A 18 7.69 -9.97 17.81
N GLY A 19 8.30 -8.80 17.59
CA GLY A 19 7.62 -7.66 16.98
C GLY A 19 7.41 -7.84 15.47
N GLN A 20 6.56 -7.00 14.88
CA GLN A 20 6.43 -6.90 13.43
C GLN A 20 7.76 -6.40 12.83
N SER A 21 8.16 -6.95 11.68
CA SER A 21 9.27 -6.42 10.90
C SER A 21 9.05 -4.95 10.55
N THR A 22 10.13 -4.21 10.36
CA THR A 22 10.01 -2.79 10.01
C THR A 22 9.34 -2.64 8.64
N MET A 23 8.70 -1.49 8.40
CA MET A 23 8.14 -1.17 7.08
C MET A 23 9.20 -1.31 5.98
N HIS A 24 10.43 -0.90 6.26
CA HIS A 24 11.55 -1.00 5.32
C HIS A 24 11.88 -2.45 4.96
N GLU A 25 11.99 -3.34 5.96
CA GLU A 25 12.21 -4.77 5.74
C GLU A 25 11.06 -5.43 4.98
N MET A 26 9.81 -5.07 5.31
CA MET A 26 8.64 -5.58 4.60
C MET A 26 8.66 -5.17 3.13
N ILE A 27 8.90 -3.89 2.82
CA ILE A 27 9.01 -3.41 1.44
C ILE A 27 10.13 -4.14 0.71
N ALA A 28 11.33 -4.23 1.31
CA ALA A 28 12.46 -4.92 0.70
C ALA A 28 12.18 -6.41 0.38
N ASN A 29 11.34 -7.07 1.18
CA ASN A 29 11.00 -8.49 0.99
C ASN A 29 9.90 -8.71 -0.06
N TYR A 30 8.89 -7.83 -0.13
CA TYR A 30 7.69 -8.06 -0.94
C TYR A 30 7.65 -7.24 -2.23
N ASN A 31 8.44 -6.17 -2.32
CA ASN A 31 8.46 -5.29 -3.47
C ASN A 31 9.72 -5.52 -4.30
N LYS A 32 9.53 -5.88 -5.57
CA LYS A 32 10.63 -6.08 -6.53
C LYS A 32 11.05 -4.78 -7.23
N GLU A 33 10.43 -3.66 -6.90
CA GLU A 33 10.67 -2.34 -7.51
C GLU A 33 10.57 -2.36 -9.05
N THR A 34 9.74 -3.24 -9.61
CA THR A 34 9.54 -3.35 -11.06
C THR A 34 8.77 -2.17 -11.65
N VAL A 35 8.13 -1.36 -10.80
CA VAL A 35 7.46 -0.11 -11.14
C VAL A 35 8.17 1.01 -10.39
N PRO A 36 8.59 2.10 -11.07
CA PRO A 36 9.31 3.20 -10.43
C PRO A 36 8.39 3.98 -9.47
N TYR A 37 8.96 4.40 -8.34
CA TYR A 37 8.29 5.27 -7.37
C TYR A 37 8.42 6.73 -7.76
N VAL A 38 7.41 7.52 -7.40
CA VAL A 38 7.41 8.98 -7.52
C VAL A 38 7.04 9.60 -6.19
N THR A 39 7.78 10.63 -5.79
CA THR A 39 7.48 11.42 -4.61
C THR A 39 6.45 12.49 -4.92
N VAL A 40 5.75 12.98 -3.89
CA VAL A 40 4.81 14.11 -4.03
C VAL A 40 5.51 15.33 -4.65
N LYS A 41 6.76 15.60 -4.25
CA LYS A 41 7.53 16.73 -4.79
C LYS A 41 7.77 16.59 -6.29
N GLU A 42 8.20 15.42 -6.74
CA GLU A 42 8.40 15.17 -8.17
C GLU A 42 7.08 15.26 -8.94
N LEU A 43 5.99 14.74 -8.37
CA LEU A 43 4.68 14.79 -9.00
C LEU A 43 4.14 16.22 -9.18
N LEU A 44 4.49 17.14 -8.27
CA LEU A 44 4.12 18.56 -8.40
C LEU A 44 4.80 19.25 -9.58
N ASP A 45 5.96 18.76 -10.02
CA ASP A 45 6.70 19.30 -11.17
C ASP A 45 6.18 18.74 -12.51
N TRP A 46 5.32 17.71 -12.49
CA TRP A 46 4.79 17.08 -13.69
C TRP A 46 3.65 17.90 -14.29
N LYS A 47 3.71 18.14 -15.60
CA LYS A 47 2.68 18.90 -16.32
C LYS A 47 1.39 18.10 -16.55
N GLU A 48 1.53 16.80 -16.83
CA GLU A 48 0.42 15.93 -17.17
C GLU A 48 0.64 14.51 -16.67
N TYR A 49 -0.36 13.96 -16.01
CA TYR A 49 -0.42 12.57 -15.59
C TYR A 49 -1.87 12.16 -15.35
N VAL A 50 -2.09 10.86 -15.24
CA VAL A 50 -3.34 10.28 -14.74
C VAL A 50 -3.11 9.79 -13.33
N LEU A 51 -3.99 10.17 -12.41
CA LEU A 51 -3.94 9.73 -11.03
C LEU A 51 -5.07 8.71 -10.79
N LEU A 52 -4.72 7.50 -10.38
CA LEU A 52 -5.66 6.42 -10.09
C LEU A 52 -5.62 6.10 -8.60
N ASP A 53 -6.78 6.12 -7.96
CA ASP A 53 -6.94 5.76 -6.56
C ASP A 53 -7.42 4.31 -6.45
N THR A 54 -6.59 3.48 -5.83
CA THR A 54 -6.83 2.05 -5.66
C THR A 54 -7.41 1.67 -4.31
N ARG A 55 -7.67 2.63 -3.42
CA ARG A 55 -8.25 2.35 -2.10
C ARG A 55 -9.69 1.84 -2.21
N GLU A 56 -10.25 1.42 -1.09
CA GLU A 56 -11.65 0.99 -1.05
C GLU A 56 -12.59 2.18 -1.26
N LYS A 57 -13.79 1.91 -1.80
CA LYS A 57 -14.74 2.97 -2.19
C LYS A 57 -15.07 3.92 -1.04
N THR A 58 -15.22 3.37 0.15
CA THR A 58 -15.52 4.13 1.37
C THR A 58 -14.40 5.10 1.75
N GLU A 59 -13.13 4.76 1.48
CA GLU A 59 -11.99 5.64 1.76
C GLU A 59 -11.90 6.78 0.74
N PHE A 60 -12.12 6.47 -0.54
CA PHE A 60 -12.17 7.45 -1.62
C PHE A 60 -13.25 8.51 -1.39
N ASP A 61 -14.44 8.06 -0.98
CA ASP A 61 -15.60 8.94 -0.75
C ASP A 61 -15.41 9.88 0.44
N ILE A 62 -14.61 9.49 1.44
CA ILE A 62 -14.26 10.35 2.57
C ILE A 62 -13.27 11.44 2.13
N SER A 63 -12.20 11.04 1.42
CA SER A 63 -11.15 11.96 0.98
C SER A 63 -10.28 11.31 -0.09
N HIS A 64 -9.93 12.06 -1.12
CA HIS A 64 -9.03 11.63 -2.19
C HIS A 64 -8.25 12.83 -2.74
N ILE A 65 -7.14 12.55 -3.44
CA ILE A 65 -6.36 13.59 -4.10
C ILE A 65 -7.22 14.17 -5.23
N LYS A 66 -7.30 15.49 -5.31
CA LYS A 66 -8.11 16.18 -6.32
C LYS A 66 -7.74 15.71 -7.73
N ASN A 67 -8.75 15.46 -8.57
CA ASN A 67 -8.64 14.95 -9.94
C ASN A 67 -8.16 13.49 -10.06
N SER A 68 -8.13 12.71 -8.96
CA SER A 68 -7.93 11.27 -9.06
C SER A 68 -9.17 10.54 -9.57
N ASN A 69 -8.94 9.42 -10.24
CA ASN A 69 -10.00 8.52 -10.70
C ASN A 69 -10.04 7.31 -9.78
N TYR A 70 -11.18 7.09 -9.14
CA TYR A 70 -11.41 5.87 -8.38
C TYR A 70 -11.40 4.65 -9.32
N VAL A 71 -10.51 3.70 -9.04
CA VAL A 71 -10.47 2.40 -9.75
C VAL A 71 -10.70 1.22 -8.79
N GLY A 72 -10.38 1.41 -7.51
CA GLY A 72 -10.52 0.42 -6.45
C GLY A 72 -9.60 -0.79 -6.62
N TYR A 73 -9.13 -1.36 -5.52
CA TYR A 73 -8.30 -2.56 -5.54
C TYR A 73 -9.14 -3.78 -5.88
N SER A 74 -10.18 -4.03 -5.08
CA SER A 74 -11.05 -5.21 -5.20
C SER A 74 -11.94 -5.17 -6.45
N THR A 75 -12.20 -3.97 -6.99
CA THR A 75 -13.11 -3.74 -8.13
C THR A 75 -12.36 -3.35 -9.41
N PHE A 76 -11.04 -3.51 -9.45
CA PHE A 76 -10.23 -3.05 -10.57
C PHE A 76 -10.69 -3.67 -11.91
N ASN A 77 -10.90 -2.82 -12.91
CA ASN A 77 -11.25 -3.25 -14.26
C ASN A 77 -10.44 -2.48 -15.31
N ILE A 78 -9.48 -3.17 -15.93
CA ILE A 78 -8.61 -2.59 -16.97
C ILE A 78 -9.38 -2.01 -18.15
N GLN A 79 -10.53 -2.60 -18.55
CA GLN A 79 -11.34 -2.08 -19.64
C GLN A 79 -11.98 -0.74 -19.26
N SER A 80 -12.31 -0.53 -17.98
CA SER A 80 -12.78 0.77 -17.51
C SER A 80 -11.68 1.81 -17.61
N VAL A 81 -10.46 1.48 -17.18
CA VAL A 81 -9.32 2.40 -17.25
C VAL A 81 -9.00 2.77 -18.69
N LEU A 82 -8.91 1.79 -19.60
CA LEU A 82 -8.59 2.03 -21.01
C LEU A 82 -9.66 2.85 -21.75
N ARG A 83 -10.92 2.80 -21.33
CA ARG A 83 -11.98 3.66 -21.90
C ARG A 83 -11.84 5.12 -21.48
N HIS A 84 -11.48 5.38 -20.21
CA HIS A 84 -11.33 6.74 -19.69
C HIS A 84 -9.95 7.35 -20.01
N HIS A 85 -8.93 6.49 -20.12
CA HIS A 85 -7.54 6.86 -20.37
C HIS A 85 -6.97 5.99 -21.53
N PRO A 86 -7.38 6.26 -22.78
CA PRO A 86 -6.96 5.46 -23.93
C PRO A 86 -5.50 5.70 -24.34
N ASP A 87 -4.92 6.85 -24.00
CA ASP A 87 -3.52 7.16 -24.27
C ASP A 87 -2.59 6.43 -23.30
N LYS A 88 -1.88 5.42 -23.82
CA LYS A 88 -0.94 4.58 -23.07
C LYS A 88 0.43 5.23 -22.87
N ASN A 89 0.69 6.37 -23.52
CA ASN A 89 1.96 7.10 -23.37
C ASN A 89 1.90 8.10 -22.21
N LYS A 90 0.69 8.44 -21.72
CA LYS A 90 0.53 9.34 -20.59
C LYS A 90 0.96 8.64 -19.29
N PRO A 91 1.82 9.27 -18.46
CA PRO A 91 2.21 8.69 -17.18
C PRO A 91 0.99 8.42 -16.29
N ILE A 92 0.97 7.23 -15.69
CA ILE A 92 -0.06 6.82 -14.72
C ILE A 92 0.60 6.72 -13.36
N VAL A 93 0.05 7.43 -12.38
CA VAL A 93 0.44 7.34 -10.98
C VAL A 93 -0.71 6.67 -10.22
N VAL A 94 -0.37 5.60 -9.52
CA VAL A 94 -1.31 4.84 -8.70
C VAL A 94 -1.01 5.12 -7.24
N TYR A 95 -2.04 5.33 -6.44
CA TYR A 95 -1.95 5.50 -4.99
C TYR A 95 -3.09 4.83 -4.24
#